data_AF-A0A5P8E6V8-F1
#
_entry.id   AF-A0A5P8E6V8-F1
#
_cell.length_a   1.000
_cell.length_b   1.000
_cell.length_c   1.000
_cell.angle_alpha   90.00
_cell.angle_beta   90.00
_cell.angle_gamma   90.00
#
_symmetry.space_group_name_H-M   'P 1'
#
loop_
_entity.id
_entity.type
_entity.pdbx_description
1 polymer ?
#
loop_
_entity_poly.entity_id
_entity_poly.type
_entity_poly.pdbx_seq_one_letter_code
_entity_poly.pdbx_strand_id
1 'polypeptide(L)'
;MKKYLSLLFAVALTLGFAACSDVPAPYGINDIEDNNGGEENESSVRTLPFTATFAQSLEGFTAIDKIGNYLWKIDYGSAAITAYVNGENNRSDSWLISPQLDLRNIQHAKIAFEFILRYALNKEELKTNYKLLISKTFESGTPQEDDWTELEWNVVEGSNWNDWYNSGNINVPEEFCGQENVHVALRYIANSKAATWEVRNFSVTEGEGDYSPNPVVPADNDQVQQLDYTETFETSLGNYVNVNASGATGWKNDYSTAAISLYDNSSKTNKAGVNYLVSPPIALGSANAVHISYDYILRYNRGDENQKLLVIDNSNYDAETIEQNNWTTLVSKHTEGSNYTDFSKADVNVPSELMGKTIRVALRHSATDTESSTWEVKNLTVAAGTASGGTTPDPGTDPSVGDGITNAGYNTDLGVGLVSEQLGLANAAEVTNITLVDGTTLVFGKNGGTNSPKYYTIDKSLRLYANNKLTVTSSRPIKSIVFHCVATSSSGVSYMGNETLTATDAAGSTVSPAKDETNYVVTFTPAVGTITNTLDITNSHSSNSGGSQMRIVSLEVIYN
;
A
#
# COMPACT_ATOMS: atom_id res chain seq x y z
N MET A 1 -23.06 -78.30 -51.12
CA MET A 1 -22.02 -77.89 -52.10
C MET A 1 -20.65 -77.85 -51.41
N LYS A 2 -19.57 -77.89 -52.19
CA LYS A 2 -18.15 -77.97 -51.76
C LYS A 2 -17.44 -76.64 -52.06
N LYS A 3 -16.31 -76.22 -51.47
CA LYS A 3 -15.57 -76.49 -50.20
C LYS A 3 -14.34 -75.53 -50.23
N TYR A 4 -13.78 -75.12 -49.09
CA TYR A 4 -12.42 -74.51 -48.97
C TYR A 4 -12.26 -73.12 -49.66
N LEU A 5 -11.24 -72.28 -49.46
CA LEU A 5 -10.20 -72.04 -48.42
C LEU A 5 -9.58 -70.63 -48.70
N SER A 6 -8.88 -70.03 -47.73
CA SER A 6 -8.17 -68.74 -47.82
C SER A 6 -7.18 -68.56 -48.98
N LEU A 7 -6.87 -67.31 -49.37
CA LEU A 7 -5.50 -66.75 -49.30
C LEU A 7 -5.45 -65.21 -49.49
N LEU A 8 -4.38 -64.57 -49.00
CA LEU A 8 -4.01 -63.15 -49.22
C LEU A 8 -3.43 -62.93 -50.63
N PHE A 9 -3.46 -61.69 -51.15
CA PHE A 9 -2.24 -60.91 -51.52
C PHE A 9 -2.61 -59.44 -51.87
N ALA A 10 -1.62 -58.54 -51.90
CA ALA A 10 -1.82 -57.09 -52.06
C ALA A 10 -0.85 -56.44 -53.08
N VAL A 11 -1.17 -55.19 -53.46
CA VAL A 11 -0.34 -54.14 -54.12
C VAL A 11 -0.06 -54.23 -55.63
N ALA A 12 -0.55 -53.21 -56.38
CA ALA A 12 0.11 -52.42 -57.43
C ALA A 12 -0.93 -51.43 -58.03
N LEU A 13 -0.91 -50.12 -57.75
CA LEU A 13 -0.05 -49.05 -58.29
C LEU A 13 -0.28 -48.72 -59.79
N THR A 14 -0.99 -47.62 -60.07
CA THR A 14 -0.87 -46.85 -61.33
C THR A 14 -0.96 -45.35 -61.07
N LEU A 15 -0.06 -44.58 -61.70
CA LEU A 15 0.00 -43.12 -61.67
C LEU A 15 -0.72 -42.53 -62.90
N GLY A 16 -1.30 -41.34 -62.75
CA GLY A 16 -1.87 -40.58 -63.87
C GLY A 16 -1.68 -39.08 -63.67
N PHE A 17 -0.72 -38.48 -64.37
CA PHE A 17 -0.51 -37.03 -64.42
C PHE A 17 -1.34 -36.39 -65.53
N ALA A 18 -1.86 -35.19 -65.29
CA ALA A 18 -2.25 -34.24 -66.33
C ALA A 18 -1.86 -32.81 -65.89
N ALA A 19 -1.20 -32.06 -66.79
CA ALA A 19 -0.73 -30.68 -66.59
C ALA A 19 -1.91 -29.68 -66.77
N CYS A 20 -2.09 -28.66 -65.94
CA CYS A 20 -1.33 -27.39 -65.79
C CYS A 20 -1.83 -26.25 -66.70
N SER A 21 -2.33 -25.19 -66.06
CA SER A 21 -2.47 -23.80 -66.55
C SER A 21 -2.80 -22.93 -65.33
N ASP A 22 -2.35 -21.69 -65.10
CA ASP A 22 -1.29 -20.83 -65.64
C ASP A 22 -1.35 -19.54 -64.76
N VAL A 23 -0.56 -19.49 -63.67
CA VAL A 23 0.36 -18.39 -63.25
C VAL A 23 0.03 -16.92 -63.72
N PRO A 24 0.24 -15.81 -62.94
CA PRO A 24 0.15 -15.57 -61.48
C PRO A 24 -0.26 -14.11 -61.01
N ALA A 25 -0.22 -13.87 -59.69
CA ALA A 25 0.16 -12.59 -58.99
C ALA A 25 -0.79 -11.36 -59.04
N PRO A 26 -0.58 -10.27 -58.24
CA PRO A 26 0.42 -10.05 -57.15
C PRO A 26 -0.10 -9.48 -55.79
N TYR A 27 0.79 -9.54 -54.77
CA TYR A 27 1.03 -8.65 -53.59
C TYR A 27 -0.11 -7.84 -52.93
N GLY A 28 -0.16 -7.78 -51.59
CA GLY A 28 0.72 -6.89 -50.81
C GLY A 28 1.50 -7.53 -49.65
N ILE A 29 2.81 -7.27 -49.64
CA ILE A 29 3.74 -7.50 -48.53
C ILE A 29 3.75 -6.28 -47.60
N ASN A 30 4.10 -6.49 -46.32
CA ASN A 30 4.96 -5.68 -45.45
C ASN A 30 5.00 -6.43 -44.11
N ASP A 31 5.90 -7.40 -43.95
CA ASP A 31 7.28 -7.20 -43.45
C ASP A 31 7.31 -6.97 -41.92
N ILE A 32 7.46 -8.07 -41.18
CA ILE A 32 8.33 -8.12 -39.99
C ILE A 32 9.25 -9.32 -40.21
N GLU A 33 10.56 -9.09 -40.08
CA GLU A 33 11.59 -10.07 -40.38
C GLU A 33 11.61 -11.22 -39.37
N ASP A 34 11.39 -12.43 -39.85
CA ASP A 34 11.68 -13.66 -39.13
C ASP A 34 13.19 -13.92 -39.24
N ASN A 35 13.89 -13.99 -38.10
CA ASN A 35 15.34 -14.21 -38.08
C ASN A 35 15.77 -15.18 -36.96
N ASN A 36 15.44 -16.44 -37.22
CA ASN A 36 16.39 -17.55 -37.20
C ASN A 36 16.83 -18.10 -35.81
N GLY A 37 16.33 -19.29 -35.49
CA GLY A 37 16.76 -20.07 -34.32
C GLY A 37 15.88 -21.29 -34.11
N GLY A 38 16.01 -22.31 -34.95
CA GLY A 38 15.29 -23.57 -34.73
C GLY A 38 15.90 -24.35 -33.57
N GLU A 39 15.09 -24.65 -32.56
CA GLU A 39 15.37 -25.68 -31.56
C GLU A 39 14.32 -26.78 -31.64
N GLU A 40 14.72 -27.97 -31.19
CA GLU A 40 13.95 -29.20 -31.36
C GLU A 40 12.70 -29.20 -30.47
N ASN A 41 11.83 -30.19 -30.66
CA ASN A 41 10.58 -30.34 -29.92
C ASN A 41 10.86 -30.83 -28.47
N GLU A 42 11.52 -29.98 -27.69
CA GLU A 42 11.69 -30.06 -26.25
C GLU A 42 10.32 -30.26 -25.59
N SER A 43 10.24 -31.20 -24.65
CA SER A 43 8.98 -31.47 -23.95
C SER A 43 8.50 -30.18 -23.26
N SER A 44 7.26 -29.77 -23.50
CA SER A 44 6.62 -28.60 -22.88
C SER A 44 6.39 -28.75 -21.37
N VAL A 45 6.73 -29.92 -20.82
CA VAL A 45 6.64 -30.27 -19.41
C VAL A 45 7.89 -29.81 -18.67
N ARG A 46 7.71 -29.27 -17.47
CA ARG A 46 8.76 -28.84 -16.54
C ARG A 46 8.57 -29.53 -15.19
N THR A 47 9.65 -29.70 -14.45
CA THR A 47 9.65 -30.23 -13.08
C THR A 47 10.13 -29.17 -12.10
N LEU A 48 9.92 -29.37 -10.79
CA LEU A 48 10.42 -28.44 -9.78
C LEU A 48 11.94 -28.64 -9.51
N PRO A 49 12.68 -27.58 -9.16
CA PRO A 49 12.26 -26.18 -9.14
C PRO A 49 12.10 -25.64 -10.57
N PHE A 50 10.98 -24.97 -10.82
CA PHE A 50 10.76 -24.21 -12.06
C PHE A 50 10.93 -22.73 -11.75
N THR A 51 11.71 -22.01 -12.54
CA THR A 51 11.96 -20.58 -12.36
C THR A 51 11.92 -19.87 -13.71
N ALA A 52 11.33 -18.68 -13.73
CA ALA A 52 11.40 -17.75 -14.86
C ALA A 52 11.84 -16.37 -14.35
N THR A 53 13.00 -15.87 -14.81
CA THR A 53 13.50 -14.56 -14.38
C THR A 53 12.74 -13.41 -15.04
N PHE A 54 12.26 -13.65 -16.27
CA PHE A 54 11.68 -12.69 -17.20
C PHE A 54 12.62 -11.55 -17.62
N ALA A 55 13.93 -11.74 -17.51
CA ALA A 55 14.91 -10.69 -17.84
C ALA A 55 15.05 -10.41 -19.35
N GLN A 56 14.81 -11.43 -20.20
CA GLN A 56 15.06 -11.35 -21.65
C GLN A 56 14.04 -12.11 -22.52
N SER A 57 13.29 -13.07 -21.95
CA SER A 57 12.21 -13.78 -22.64
C SER A 57 11.12 -14.18 -21.63
N LEU A 58 9.95 -14.60 -22.12
CA LEU A 58 8.90 -15.17 -21.27
C LEU A 58 9.22 -16.60 -20.77
N GLU A 59 10.40 -17.15 -21.07
CA GLU A 59 10.93 -18.40 -20.48
C GLU A 59 9.95 -19.60 -20.54
N GLY A 60 9.22 -19.69 -21.67
CA GLY A 60 8.23 -20.73 -21.95
C GLY A 60 6.79 -20.39 -21.56
N PHE A 61 6.54 -19.28 -20.86
CA PHE A 61 5.18 -18.81 -20.62
C PHE A 61 4.52 -18.35 -21.93
N THR A 62 3.22 -18.60 -22.04
CA THR A 62 2.37 -18.19 -23.16
C THR A 62 1.52 -16.99 -22.74
N ALA A 63 1.65 -15.88 -23.47
CA ALA A 63 0.78 -14.72 -23.31
C ALA A 63 -0.50 -14.90 -24.17
N ILE A 64 -1.68 -14.70 -23.57
CA ILE A 64 -2.97 -14.87 -24.23
C ILE A 64 -3.91 -13.73 -23.85
N ASP A 65 -4.48 -13.05 -24.84
CA ASP A 65 -5.48 -12.00 -24.66
C ASP A 65 -6.89 -12.53 -24.94
N LYS A 66 -7.85 -12.18 -24.09
CA LYS A 66 -9.29 -12.42 -24.26
C LYS A 66 -10.06 -11.16 -24.64
N ILE A 67 -9.56 -9.99 -24.26
CA ILE A 67 -10.15 -8.66 -24.54
C ILE A 67 -9.00 -7.66 -24.76
N GLY A 68 -9.07 -6.88 -25.82
CA GLY A 68 -8.24 -5.68 -26.02
C GLY A 68 -7.01 -5.85 -26.91
N ASN A 69 -6.50 -7.07 -27.08
CA ASN A 69 -5.26 -7.39 -27.79
C ASN A 69 -4.00 -6.76 -27.15
N TYR A 70 -3.90 -6.82 -25.81
CA TYR A 70 -2.75 -6.38 -25.02
C TYR A 70 -2.07 -7.60 -24.38
N LEU A 71 -0.99 -8.06 -24.99
CA LEU A 71 -0.25 -9.22 -24.50
C LEU A 71 0.83 -8.82 -23.49
N TRP A 72 1.05 -9.71 -22.51
CA TRP A 72 2.28 -9.72 -21.73
C TRP A 72 3.49 -9.88 -22.65
N LYS A 73 4.54 -9.11 -22.38
CA LYS A 73 5.78 -9.08 -23.15
C LYS A 73 6.96 -8.85 -22.21
N ILE A 74 8.19 -8.94 -22.74
CA ILE A 74 9.34 -8.41 -22.01
C ILE A 74 9.42 -6.90 -22.26
N ASP A 75 9.39 -6.15 -21.17
CA ASP A 75 9.67 -4.72 -21.11
C ASP A 75 10.41 -4.43 -19.80
N TYR A 76 11.19 -3.36 -19.73
CA TYR A 76 11.96 -2.96 -18.52
C TYR A 76 12.87 -4.03 -17.86
N GLY A 77 13.08 -5.20 -18.49
CA GLY A 77 13.79 -6.35 -17.91
C GLY A 77 12.90 -7.25 -17.03
N SER A 78 11.60 -7.21 -17.25
CA SER A 78 10.57 -7.99 -16.55
C SER A 78 9.51 -8.51 -17.53
N ALA A 79 8.63 -9.41 -17.09
CA ALA A 79 7.38 -9.68 -17.80
C ALA A 79 6.40 -8.56 -17.44
N ALA A 80 6.03 -7.76 -18.43
CA ALA A 80 5.26 -6.55 -18.25
C ALA A 80 3.97 -6.56 -19.09
N ILE A 81 2.92 -5.97 -18.54
CA ILE A 81 1.68 -5.68 -19.25
C ILE A 81 1.10 -4.32 -18.87
N THR A 82 0.53 -3.64 -19.86
CA THR A 82 -0.40 -2.54 -19.66
C THR A 82 -1.36 -2.44 -20.85
N ALA A 83 -2.61 -2.06 -20.58
CA ALA A 83 -3.58 -1.63 -21.59
C ALA A 83 -3.60 -0.09 -21.77
N TYR A 84 -2.66 0.64 -21.16
CA TYR A 84 -2.48 2.07 -21.37
C TYR A 84 -1.58 2.32 -22.58
N VAL A 85 -2.18 2.74 -23.69
CA VAL A 85 -1.48 2.89 -24.98
C VAL A 85 -1.83 4.25 -25.58
N ASN A 86 -0.80 4.96 -26.06
CA ASN A 86 -0.91 6.30 -26.69
C ASN A 86 -1.65 7.38 -25.87
N GLY A 87 -1.69 7.23 -24.54
CA GLY A 87 -2.40 8.15 -23.64
C GLY A 87 -3.81 7.72 -23.25
N GLU A 88 -4.30 6.58 -23.75
CA GLU A 88 -5.65 6.10 -23.53
C GLU A 88 -5.67 4.82 -22.68
N ASN A 89 -6.66 4.73 -21.79
CA ASN A 89 -6.92 3.53 -20.99
C ASN A 89 -7.85 2.60 -21.77
N ASN A 90 -7.38 1.39 -22.09
CA ASN A 90 -8.16 0.42 -22.85
C ASN A 90 -8.61 -0.73 -21.94
N ARG A 91 -9.72 -1.38 -22.32
CA ARG A 91 -10.18 -2.59 -21.66
C ARG A 91 -9.27 -3.76 -22.00
N SER A 92 -8.95 -4.60 -21.01
CA SER A 92 -8.18 -5.81 -21.23
C SER A 92 -8.56 -6.96 -20.29
N ASP A 93 -8.36 -8.19 -20.76
CA ASP A 93 -8.34 -9.43 -19.98
C ASP A 93 -7.24 -10.31 -20.58
N SER A 94 -6.08 -10.37 -19.93
CA SER A 94 -4.85 -10.89 -20.52
C SER A 94 -4.05 -11.73 -19.52
N TRP A 95 -3.60 -12.88 -20.01
CA TRP A 95 -3.10 -13.99 -19.21
C TRP A 95 -1.65 -14.29 -19.59
N LEU A 96 -0.80 -14.54 -18.61
CA LEU A 96 0.53 -15.10 -18.79
C LEU A 96 0.56 -16.47 -18.12
N ILE A 97 0.51 -17.53 -18.94
CA ILE A 97 0.31 -18.91 -18.50
C ILE A 97 1.63 -19.69 -18.57
N SER A 98 1.99 -20.41 -17.52
CA SER A 98 3.23 -21.21 -17.44
C SER A 98 3.24 -22.36 -18.45
N PRO A 99 4.44 -22.91 -18.75
CA PRO A 99 4.56 -24.29 -19.23
C PRO A 99 3.82 -25.27 -18.33
N GLN A 100 3.58 -26.49 -18.84
CA GLN A 100 3.03 -27.58 -18.05
C GLN A 100 4.02 -27.98 -16.95
N LEU A 101 3.56 -28.10 -15.72
CA LEU A 101 4.36 -28.51 -14.56
C LEU A 101 3.94 -29.92 -14.11
N ASP A 102 4.92 -30.82 -13.99
CA ASP A 102 4.74 -32.16 -13.44
C ASP A 102 5.06 -32.16 -11.93
N LEU A 103 4.01 -32.27 -11.13
CA LEU A 103 4.07 -32.33 -9.66
C LEU A 103 3.83 -33.75 -9.11
N ARG A 104 3.86 -34.80 -9.94
CA ARG A 104 3.52 -36.20 -9.52
C ARG A 104 4.28 -36.72 -8.31
N ASN A 105 5.50 -36.23 -8.09
CA ASN A 105 6.37 -36.66 -6.97
C ASN A 105 6.52 -35.60 -5.87
N ILE A 106 5.75 -34.51 -5.94
CA ILE A 106 5.84 -33.37 -5.01
C ILE A 106 4.71 -33.47 -3.99
N GLN A 107 5.03 -33.40 -2.70
CA GLN A 107 4.04 -33.44 -1.60
C GLN A 107 3.52 -32.06 -1.22
N HIS A 108 4.42 -31.07 -1.22
CA HIS A 108 4.11 -29.67 -0.96
C HIS A 108 4.88 -28.82 -1.96
N ALA A 109 4.22 -27.81 -2.52
CA ALA A 109 4.85 -26.84 -3.41
C ALA A 109 4.42 -25.42 -3.05
N LYS A 110 5.23 -24.47 -3.46
CA LYS A 110 5.00 -23.05 -3.25
C LYS A 110 5.35 -22.22 -4.47
N ILE A 111 4.60 -21.14 -4.68
CA ILE A 111 4.77 -20.16 -5.74
C ILE A 111 5.27 -18.86 -5.11
N ALA A 112 6.27 -18.22 -5.71
CA ALA A 112 6.75 -16.90 -5.31
C ALA A 112 7.21 -16.09 -6.52
N PHE A 113 7.00 -14.79 -6.51
CA PHE A 113 7.49 -13.85 -7.52
C PHE A 113 7.70 -12.45 -6.95
N GLU A 114 8.49 -11.65 -7.65
CA GLU A 114 8.60 -10.22 -7.40
C GLU A 114 7.73 -9.45 -8.40
N PHE A 115 7.12 -8.35 -7.97
CA PHE A 115 6.26 -7.53 -8.83
C PHE A 115 6.32 -6.03 -8.54
N ILE A 116 5.93 -5.26 -9.56
CA ILE A 116 5.56 -3.84 -9.44
C ILE A 116 4.19 -3.68 -10.09
N LEU A 117 3.21 -3.16 -9.35
CA LEU A 117 1.90 -2.81 -9.87
C LEU A 117 1.68 -1.30 -9.69
N ARG A 118 1.27 -0.61 -10.76
CA ARG A 118 1.18 0.86 -10.80
C ARG A 118 -0.08 1.32 -11.51
N TYR A 119 -0.71 2.37 -10.98
CA TYR A 119 -1.88 3.05 -11.52
C TYR A 119 -3.18 2.24 -11.54
N ALA A 120 -3.37 1.35 -10.57
CA ALA A 120 -4.70 0.77 -10.30
C ALA A 120 -5.73 1.90 -10.07
N LEU A 121 -7.04 1.62 -10.25
CA LEU A 121 -8.05 2.66 -10.04
C LEU A 121 -8.33 2.91 -8.56
N ASN A 122 -8.35 1.83 -7.77
CA ASN A 122 -8.71 1.83 -6.35
C ASN A 122 -8.35 0.47 -5.71
N LYS A 123 -8.56 0.34 -4.39
CA LYS A 123 -8.27 -0.88 -3.61
C LYS A 123 -9.11 -2.10 -4.02
N GLU A 124 -10.31 -1.92 -4.56
CA GLU A 124 -11.17 -3.05 -4.98
C GLU A 124 -10.63 -3.72 -6.25
N GLU A 125 -10.06 -2.93 -7.17
CA GLU A 125 -9.35 -3.48 -8.33
C GLU A 125 -8.12 -4.30 -7.93
N LEU A 126 -7.43 -3.99 -6.81
CA LEU A 126 -6.32 -4.81 -6.32
C LEU A 126 -6.78 -6.24 -5.98
N LYS A 127 -7.98 -6.40 -5.38
CA LYS A 127 -8.58 -7.69 -5.04
C LYS A 127 -9.14 -8.45 -6.26
N THR A 128 -9.40 -7.77 -7.39
CA THR A 128 -10.24 -8.32 -8.48
C THR A 128 -9.58 -8.36 -9.87
N ASN A 129 -8.55 -7.55 -10.13
CA ASN A 129 -7.98 -7.39 -11.48
C ASN A 129 -6.59 -8.02 -11.69
N TYR A 130 -5.89 -8.44 -10.62
CA TYR A 130 -4.50 -8.93 -10.69
C TYR A 130 -4.38 -10.29 -9.98
N LYS A 131 -4.75 -11.35 -10.69
CA LYS A 131 -4.97 -12.67 -10.07
C LYS A 131 -3.79 -13.61 -10.31
N LEU A 132 -3.43 -14.37 -9.28
CA LEU A 132 -2.67 -15.61 -9.42
C LEU A 132 -3.66 -16.76 -9.51
N LEU A 133 -3.53 -17.59 -10.53
CA LEU A 133 -4.44 -18.67 -10.84
C LEU A 133 -3.66 -19.97 -11.03
N ILE A 134 -4.24 -21.12 -10.66
CA ILE A 134 -3.66 -22.44 -10.89
C ILE A 134 -4.71 -23.38 -11.52
N SER A 135 -4.28 -24.26 -12.43
CA SER A 135 -5.14 -25.23 -13.09
C SER A 135 -4.48 -26.61 -13.10
N LYS A 136 -5.33 -27.64 -13.11
CA LYS A 136 -4.99 -29.05 -13.39
C LYS A 136 -5.80 -29.64 -14.57
N THR A 137 -6.53 -28.78 -15.28
CA THR A 137 -7.45 -29.15 -16.40
C THR A 137 -7.21 -28.31 -17.65
N PHE A 138 -6.46 -27.22 -17.57
CA PHE A 138 -6.02 -26.46 -18.73
C PHE A 138 -5.09 -27.31 -19.61
N GLU A 139 -5.39 -27.37 -20.90
CA GLU A 139 -4.64 -28.14 -21.89
C GLU A 139 -3.88 -27.22 -22.85
N SER A 140 -4.58 -26.29 -23.51
CA SER A 140 -4.01 -25.29 -24.42
C SER A 140 -5.05 -24.26 -24.86
N GLY A 141 -4.61 -23.17 -25.49
CA GLY A 141 -5.48 -22.17 -26.10
C GLY A 141 -6.10 -21.20 -25.10
N THR A 142 -7.24 -20.60 -25.44
CA THR A 142 -7.85 -19.52 -24.65
C THR A 142 -8.44 -20.03 -23.33
N PRO A 143 -8.00 -19.52 -22.16
CA PRO A 143 -8.43 -20.03 -20.86
C PRO A 143 -9.91 -19.72 -20.56
N GLN A 144 -10.64 -20.76 -20.16
CA GLN A 144 -12.00 -20.65 -19.61
C GLN A 144 -11.91 -20.52 -18.10
N GLU A 145 -12.76 -19.71 -17.46
CA GLU A 145 -12.59 -19.40 -16.03
C GLU A 145 -12.79 -20.62 -15.12
N ASP A 146 -13.71 -21.51 -15.48
CA ASP A 146 -14.02 -22.74 -14.74
C ASP A 146 -12.85 -23.75 -14.68
N ASP A 147 -11.81 -23.59 -15.51
CA ASP A 147 -10.60 -24.42 -15.48
C ASP A 147 -9.59 -23.99 -14.40
N TRP A 148 -9.78 -22.82 -13.77
CA TRP A 148 -8.78 -22.19 -12.91
C TRP A 148 -9.28 -21.98 -11.48
N THR A 149 -8.47 -22.41 -10.53
CA THR A 149 -8.62 -22.07 -9.11
C THR A 149 -7.80 -20.83 -8.82
N GLU A 150 -8.41 -19.86 -8.14
CA GLU A 150 -7.71 -18.64 -7.72
C GLU A 150 -6.88 -18.90 -6.46
N LEU A 151 -5.64 -18.42 -6.47
CA LEU A 151 -4.76 -18.41 -5.32
C LEU A 151 -4.74 -17.00 -4.76
N GLU A 152 -5.33 -16.83 -3.58
CA GLU A 152 -5.28 -15.57 -2.84
C GLU A 152 -3.82 -15.19 -2.53
N TRP A 153 -3.48 -13.91 -2.74
CA TRP A 153 -2.13 -13.38 -2.52
C TRP A 153 -2.18 -11.87 -2.21
N ASN A 154 -1.12 -11.31 -1.61
CA ASN A 154 -1.14 -9.91 -1.16
C ASN A 154 -0.81 -8.93 -2.30
N VAL A 155 -1.84 -8.48 -3.01
CA VAL A 155 -1.72 -7.50 -4.09
C VAL A 155 -1.64 -6.07 -3.52
N VAL A 156 -0.53 -5.38 -3.77
CA VAL A 156 -0.34 -3.96 -3.39
C VAL A 156 0.04 -3.11 -4.60
N GLU A 157 -0.34 -1.83 -4.57
CA GLU A 157 0.16 -0.85 -5.56
C GLU A 157 1.46 -0.22 -5.06
N GLY A 158 2.47 -0.16 -5.93
CA GLY A 158 3.78 0.39 -5.62
C GLY A 158 3.86 1.91 -5.68
N SER A 159 4.71 2.51 -4.84
CA SER A 159 4.91 3.97 -4.82
C SER A 159 5.78 4.48 -5.99
N ASN A 160 6.60 3.61 -6.59
CA ASN A 160 7.49 3.92 -7.71
C ASN A 160 7.81 2.66 -8.54
N TRP A 161 8.82 2.74 -9.42
CA TRP A 161 9.21 1.69 -10.38
C TRP A 161 10.55 0.99 -10.06
N ASN A 162 11.13 1.27 -8.89
CA ASN A 162 12.39 0.68 -8.45
C ASN A 162 12.20 -0.28 -7.28
N ASP A 163 11.18 -0.07 -6.45
CA ASP A 163 10.87 -0.91 -5.29
C ASP A 163 9.99 -2.09 -5.74
N TRP A 164 10.56 -3.29 -5.67
CA TRP A 164 9.89 -4.54 -6.02
C TRP A 164 9.26 -5.16 -4.77
N TYR A 165 7.98 -5.50 -4.88
CA TYR A 165 7.21 -6.19 -3.85
C TYR A 165 7.34 -7.70 -4.06
N ASN A 166 7.25 -8.48 -2.98
CA ASN A 166 7.30 -9.93 -3.04
C ASN A 166 5.92 -10.52 -2.71
N SER A 167 5.48 -11.53 -3.46
CA SER A 167 4.16 -12.14 -3.26
C SER A 167 4.10 -13.13 -2.08
N GLY A 168 5.22 -13.40 -1.42
CA GLY A 168 5.37 -14.43 -0.38
C GLY A 168 5.58 -15.82 -0.97
N ASN A 169 5.69 -16.84 -0.11
CA ASN A 169 5.68 -18.23 -0.55
C ASN A 169 4.24 -18.77 -0.53
N ILE A 170 3.46 -18.53 -1.58
CA ILE A 170 2.05 -18.92 -1.71
C ILE A 170 1.95 -20.44 -1.82
N ASN A 171 1.20 -21.07 -0.91
CA ASN A 171 0.99 -22.52 -0.93
C ASN A 171 0.23 -22.95 -2.20
N VAL A 172 0.76 -23.97 -2.87
CA VAL A 172 0.00 -24.75 -3.86
C VAL A 172 -0.95 -25.67 -3.11
N PRO A 173 -2.28 -25.64 -3.38
CA PRO A 173 -3.22 -26.52 -2.68
C PRO A 173 -2.89 -28.00 -2.94
N GLU A 174 -3.10 -28.84 -1.91
CA GLU A 174 -2.74 -30.27 -1.91
C GLU A 174 -3.25 -31.02 -3.14
N GLU A 175 -4.42 -30.63 -3.65
CA GLU A 175 -5.07 -31.23 -4.80
C GLU A 175 -4.43 -30.95 -6.19
N PHE A 176 -3.39 -30.09 -6.24
CA PHE A 176 -2.52 -29.88 -7.41
C PHE A 176 -1.17 -30.59 -7.24
N CYS A 177 -0.76 -30.86 -6.01
CA CYS A 177 0.35 -31.76 -5.73
C CYS A 177 -0.02 -33.19 -6.19
N GLY A 178 0.96 -33.95 -6.68
CA GLY A 178 0.72 -35.26 -7.29
C GLY A 178 0.11 -35.25 -8.70
N GLN A 179 -0.22 -34.09 -9.28
CA GLN A 179 -0.77 -33.98 -10.65
C GLN A 179 0.33 -33.80 -11.71
N GLU A 180 0.11 -34.29 -12.94
CA GLU A 180 1.09 -34.20 -14.05
C GLU A 180 0.86 -33.03 -15.02
N ASN A 181 -0.31 -32.39 -14.94
CA ASN A 181 -0.72 -31.32 -15.85
C ASN A 181 -1.06 -30.04 -15.07
N VAL A 182 -0.11 -29.49 -14.31
CA VAL A 182 -0.35 -28.27 -13.52
C VAL A 182 0.11 -27.04 -14.30
N HIS A 183 -0.74 -26.03 -14.41
CA HIS A 183 -0.38 -24.73 -14.96
C HIS A 183 -0.64 -23.62 -13.95
N VAL A 184 0.20 -22.59 -13.94
CA VAL A 184 0.02 -21.36 -13.15
C VAL A 184 -0.14 -20.19 -14.11
N ALA A 185 -1.04 -19.25 -13.82
CA ALA A 185 -1.26 -18.07 -14.64
C ALA A 185 -1.31 -16.77 -13.82
N LEU A 186 -0.78 -15.71 -14.40
CA LEU A 186 -0.95 -14.33 -13.95
C LEU A 186 -1.99 -13.67 -14.86
N ARG A 187 -3.13 -13.26 -14.31
CA ARG A 187 -4.23 -12.64 -15.07
C ARG A 187 -4.35 -11.17 -14.73
N TYR A 188 -4.19 -10.33 -15.74
CA TYR A 188 -4.38 -8.88 -15.72
C TYR A 188 -5.73 -8.51 -16.34
N ILE A 189 -6.51 -7.71 -15.62
CA ILE A 189 -7.78 -7.15 -16.11
C ILE A 189 -7.69 -5.62 -16.06
N ALA A 190 -8.13 -4.96 -17.13
CA ALA A 190 -8.33 -3.52 -17.18
C ALA A 190 -9.78 -3.22 -17.57
N ASN A 191 -10.45 -2.39 -16.76
CA ASN A 191 -11.84 -1.98 -16.99
C ASN A 191 -11.90 -0.54 -17.51
N SER A 192 -12.09 0.44 -16.64
CA SER A 192 -12.10 1.87 -17.00
C SER A 192 -10.73 2.54 -16.90
N LYS A 193 -9.78 1.90 -16.20
CA LYS A 193 -8.39 2.33 -16.10
C LYS A 193 -7.48 1.14 -16.35
N ALA A 194 -6.34 1.41 -16.97
CA ALA A 194 -5.30 0.45 -17.25
C ALA A 194 -4.11 0.73 -16.32
N ALA A 195 -3.89 -0.17 -15.38
CA ALA A 195 -2.64 -0.22 -14.62
C ALA A 195 -1.49 -0.70 -15.52
N THR A 196 -0.27 -0.66 -14.99
CA THR A 196 0.85 -1.45 -15.50
C THR A 196 1.24 -2.44 -14.41
N TRP A 197 1.43 -3.70 -14.80
CA TRP A 197 1.91 -4.75 -13.93
C TRP A 197 3.19 -5.34 -14.52
N GLU A 198 4.25 -5.34 -13.73
CA GLU A 198 5.53 -5.99 -14.01
C GLU A 198 5.76 -7.13 -13.02
N VAL A 199 6.30 -8.25 -13.51
CA VAL A 199 6.62 -9.44 -12.71
C VAL A 199 8.00 -9.96 -13.12
N ARG A 200 8.80 -10.40 -12.15
CA ARG A 200 10.11 -11.04 -12.36
C ARG A 200 10.37 -12.10 -11.30
N ASN A 201 11.43 -12.88 -11.48
CA ASN A 201 11.88 -13.89 -10.51
C ASN A 201 10.76 -14.86 -10.08
N PHE A 202 9.88 -15.23 -11.03
CA PHE A 202 8.81 -16.17 -10.77
C PHE A 202 9.41 -17.56 -10.49
N SER A 203 8.86 -18.25 -9.50
CA SER A 203 9.33 -19.57 -9.10
C SER A 203 8.20 -20.46 -8.60
N VAL A 204 8.31 -21.75 -8.89
CA VAL A 204 7.58 -22.83 -8.23
C VAL A 204 8.62 -23.79 -7.66
N THR A 205 8.57 -24.03 -6.36
CA THR A 205 9.58 -24.83 -5.64
C THR A 205 8.93 -25.81 -4.67
N GLU A 206 9.64 -26.89 -4.35
CA GLU A 206 9.18 -27.89 -3.37
C GLU A 206 9.27 -27.34 -1.94
N GLY A 207 8.33 -27.78 -1.09
CA GLY A 207 8.21 -27.42 0.31
C GLY A 207 6.94 -26.62 0.60
N GLU A 208 6.60 -26.51 1.88
CA GLU A 208 5.49 -25.68 2.34
C GLU A 208 5.77 -24.20 2.07
N GLY A 209 4.73 -23.50 1.61
CA GLY A 209 4.64 -22.05 1.64
C GLY A 209 4.36 -21.54 3.05
N ASP A 210 4.92 -20.39 3.39
CA ASP A 210 4.66 -19.68 4.65
C ASP A 210 3.64 -18.55 4.50
N TYR A 211 3.15 -18.31 3.27
CA TYR A 211 2.06 -17.38 3.01
C TYR A 211 0.71 -18.03 3.32
N SER A 212 0.05 -17.50 4.35
CA SER A 212 -1.39 -17.63 4.55
C SER A 212 -2.06 -16.48 3.80
N PRO A 213 -3.02 -16.72 2.91
CA PRO A 213 -3.92 -15.66 2.51
C PRO A 213 -4.76 -15.25 3.71
N ASN A 214 -4.92 -13.94 3.87
CA ASN A 214 -5.28 -13.25 5.11
C ASN A 214 -4.20 -13.33 6.21
N PRO A 215 -4.03 -12.26 7.02
CA PRO A 215 -3.55 -12.45 8.39
C PRO A 215 -4.36 -13.59 9.02
N VAL A 216 -3.72 -14.49 9.76
CA VAL A 216 -4.44 -15.39 10.66
C VAL A 216 -5.02 -14.50 11.76
N VAL A 217 -6.23 -14.01 11.53
CA VAL A 217 -7.09 -13.35 12.52
C VAL A 217 -7.79 -14.48 13.27
N PRO A 218 -7.40 -14.81 14.52
CA PRO A 218 -8.27 -15.60 15.38
C PRO A 218 -9.61 -14.85 15.46
N ALA A 219 -10.72 -15.56 15.30
CA ALA A 219 -12.06 -14.97 15.18
C ALA A 219 -12.25 -13.76 16.10
N ASP A 220 -12.43 -12.59 15.49
CA ASP A 220 -12.37 -11.32 16.22
C ASP A 220 -13.38 -11.31 17.36
N ASN A 221 -12.90 -11.01 18.56
CA ASN A 221 -13.77 -11.01 19.73
C ASN A 221 -14.50 -9.67 19.83
N ASP A 222 -15.57 -9.56 19.05
CA ASP A 222 -16.51 -8.43 18.99
C ASP A 222 -17.22 -8.12 20.34
N GLN A 223 -16.93 -8.85 21.42
CA GLN A 223 -17.41 -8.51 22.76
C GLN A 223 -16.79 -7.19 23.22
N VAL A 224 -17.55 -6.10 23.08
CA VAL A 224 -17.18 -4.75 23.50
C VAL A 224 -16.94 -4.69 25.01
N GLN A 225 -15.67 -4.58 25.39
CA GLN A 225 -15.24 -4.37 26.76
C GLN A 225 -15.59 -2.95 27.23
N GLN A 226 -15.65 -2.75 28.55
CA GLN A 226 -15.93 -1.44 29.15
C GLN A 226 -14.70 -0.92 29.88
N LEU A 227 -14.59 0.41 30.00
CA LEU A 227 -13.60 1.08 30.84
C LEU A 227 -13.95 0.90 32.34
N ASP A 228 -13.00 0.60 33.24
CA ASP A 228 -11.59 0.29 33.00
C ASP A 228 -11.40 -1.16 32.50
N TYR A 229 -10.48 -1.35 31.54
CA TYR A 229 -10.12 -2.67 31.00
C TYR A 229 -8.66 -3.01 31.33
N THR A 230 -8.38 -4.28 31.60
CA THR A 230 -7.02 -4.77 31.86
C THR A 230 -6.83 -6.14 31.28
N GLU A 231 -5.73 -6.33 30.57
CA GLU A 231 -5.21 -7.63 30.19
C GLU A 231 -3.83 -7.83 30.83
N THR A 232 -3.69 -8.92 31.58
CA THR A 232 -2.46 -9.23 32.33
C THR A 232 -1.44 -9.93 31.46
N PHE A 233 -1.90 -10.72 30.49
CA PHE A 233 -1.13 -11.72 29.75
C PHE A 233 -0.46 -12.78 30.65
N GLU A 234 -0.98 -13.06 31.85
CA GLU A 234 -0.33 -14.00 32.80
C GLU A 234 -0.34 -15.46 32.31
N THR A 235 -1.39 -15.89 31.59
CA THR A 235 -1.60 -17.29 31.19
C THR A 235 -2.08 -17.50 29.74
N SER A 236 -2.41 -16.42 29.03
CA SER A 236 -2.82 -16.43 27.61
C SER A 236 -2.70 -15.03 27.01
N LEU A 237 -2.99 -14.87 25.71
CA LEU A 237 -3.20 -13.56 25.08
C LEU A 237 -4.59 -12.96 25.40
N GLY A 238 -5.41 -13.66 26.20
CA GLY A 238 -6.76 -13.24 26.54
C GLY A 238 -7.64 -13.10 25.30
N ASN A 239 -8.28 -11.93 25.18
CA ASN A 239 -9.12 -11.58 24.03
C ASN A 239 -8.36 -10.84 22.92
N TYR A 240 -7.03 -10.68 23.03
CA TYR A 240 -6.26 -10.03 21.98
C TYR A 240 -6.04 -10.96 20.79
N VAL A 241 -6.20 -10.41 19.59
CA VAL A 241 -6.04 -11.11 18.31
C VAL A 241 -4.68 -10.79 17.70
N ASN A 242 -3.99 -11.83 17.21
CA ASN A 242 -2.88 -11.64 16.29
C ASN A 242 -3.40 -11.18 14.94
N VAL A 243 -2.69 -10.24 14.32
CA VAL A 243 -2.90 -9.85 12.92
C VAL A 243 -1.51 -9.72 12.28
N ASN A 244 -1.13 -10.74 11.50
CA ASN A 244 0.19 -10.82 10.86
C ASN A 244 0.08 -10.18 9.47
N ALA A 245 0.61 -8.96 9.30
CA ALA A 245 0.49 -8.24 8.03
C ALA A 245 1.50 -8.75 6.98
N SER A 246 2.66 -9.21 7.43
CA SER A 246 3.67 -9.85 6.58
C SER A 246 4.56 -10.79 7.39
N GLY A 247 5.03 -11.85 6.72
CA GLY A 247 5.86 -12.90 7.33
C GLY A 247 5.07 -13.90 8.19
N ALA A 248 5.74 -14.97 8.59
CA ALA A 248 5.18 -15.99 9.48
C ALA A 248 5.69 -15.84 10.92
N THR A 249 4.84 -16.23 11.87
CA THR A 249 4.93 -16.07 13.35
C THR A 249 4.52 -14.69 13.87
N GLY A 250 3.47 -14.68 14.70
CA GLY A 250 2.98 -13.51 15.44
C GLY A 250 3.32 -13.60 16.94
N TRP A 251 2.58 -12.85 17.75
CA TRP A 251 2.72 -12.83 19.21
C TRP A 251 2.26 -14.13 19.85
N LYS A 252 2.88 -14.48 20.98
CA LYS A 252 2.56 -15.66 21.80
C LYS A 252 2.43 -15.27 23.27
N ASN A 253 1.69 -16.07 24.04
CA ASN A 253 1.84 -16.03 25.48
C ASN A 253 3.09 -16.84 25.87
N ASP A 254 4.09 -16.17 26.42
CA ASP A 254 5.34 -16.79 26.88
C ASP A 254 5.88 -16.01 28.08
N TYR A 255 6.58 -16.68 29.00
CA TYR A 255 7.08 -16.08 30.25
C TYR A 255 6.04 -15.31 31.09
N SER A 256 4.75 -15.63 30.97
CA SER A 256 3.62 -14.87 31.53
C SER A 256 3.57 -13.41 31.05
N THR A 257 3.82 -13.22 29.75
CA THR A 257 3.71 -11.97 29.00
C THR A 257 3.09 -12.23 27.61
N ALA A 258 2.65 -11.18 26.94
CA ALA A 258 2.55 -11.17 25.48
C ALA A 258 3.96 -10.93 24.91
N ALA A 259 4.52 -11.93 24.24
CA ALA A 259 5.91 -11.93 23.78
C ALA A 259 5.97 -12.07 22.25
N ILE A 260 6.90 -11.34 21.63
CA ILE A 260 7.26 -11.50 20.22
C ILE A 260 8.76 -11.38 20.00
N SER A 261 9.29 -12.22 19.11
CA SER A 261 10.60 -12.07 18.48
C SER A 261 10.58 -12.83 17.17
N LEU A 262 11.08 -12.19 16.10
CA LEU A 262 11.20 -12.83 14.78
C LEU A 262 12.60 -13.43 14.57
N TYR A 263 13.37 -13.60 15.66
CA TYR A 263 14.61 -14.37 15.70
C TYR A 263 14.34 -15.82 16.15
N ASP A 264 14.66 -16.80 15.30
CA ASP A 264 14.64 -18.21 15.69
C ASP A 264 15.97 -18.60 16.33
N ASN A 265 15.95 -18.81 17.65
CA ASN A 265 17.11 -19.23 18.42
C ASN A 265 17.62 -20.65 18.06
N SER A 266 16.85 -21.47 17.36
CA SER A 266 17.24 -22.82 16.93
C SER A 266 18.08 -22.78 15.65
N SER A 267 17.57 -22.11 14.60
CA SER A 267 18.27 -21.94 13.32
C SER A 267 19.25 -20.76 13.27
N LYS A 268 19.18 -19.84 14.25
CA LYS A 268 20.00 -18.63 14.38
C LYS A 268 19.75 -17.58 13.30
N THR A 269 18.58 -17.57 12.67
CA THR A 269 18.18 -16.60 11.64
C THR A 269 17.07 -15.65 12.14
N ASN A 270 16.91 -14.52 11.46
CA ASN A 270 15.72 -13.67 11.62
C ASN A 270 14.74 -13.93 10.47
N LYS A 271 13.48 -13.55 10.68
CA LYS A 271 12.44 -13.50 9.67
C LYS A 271 11.96 -12.07 9.52
N ALA A 272 11.85 -11.58 8.29
CA ALA A 272 11.18 -10.33 8.01
C ALA A 272 9.68 -10.46 8.31
N GLY A 273 9.07 -9.38 8.80
CA GLY A 273 7.62 -9.35 9.02
C GLY A 273 7.14 -8.16 9.84
N VAL A 274 5.83 -7.95 9.81
CA VAL A 274 5.10 -6.92 10.57
C VAL A 274 3.90 -7.58 11.26
N ASN A 275 3.84 -7.49 12.58
CA ASN A 275 2.89 -8.22 13.41
C ASN A 275 2.20 -7.31 14.43
N TYR A 276 0.88 -7.41 14.51
CA TYR A 276 0.05 -6.67 15.46
C TYR A 276 -0.58 -7.63 16.47
N LEU A 277 -0.61 -7.22 17.75
CA LEU A 277 -1.48 -7.81 18.77
C LEU A 277 -2.53 -6.78 19.13
N VAL A 278 -3.78 -7.00 18.70
CA VAL A 278 -4.88 -6.03 18.75
C VAL A 278 -5.89 -6.42 19.83
N SER A 279 -6.35 -5.44 20.60
CA SER A 279 -7.37 -5.64 21.64
C SER A 279 -8.74 -6.00 21.05
N PRO A 280 -9.67 -6.57 21.84
CA PRO A 280 -11.09 -6.45 21.56
C PRO A 280 -11.51 -4.97 21.53
N PRO A 281 -12.72 -4.62 21.05
CA PRO A 281 -13.25 -3.27 21.16
C PRO A 281 -13.40 -2.85 22.64
N ILE A 282 -13.00 -1.63 22.99
CA ILE A 282 -13.10 -1.08 24.36
C ILE A 282 -13.89 0.23 24.32
N ALA A 283 -15.07 0.25 24.93
CA ALA A 283 -15.89 1.45 25.05
C ALA A 283 -15.36 2.36 26.17
N LEU A 284 -14.99 3.60 25.82
CA LEU A 284 -14.46 4.59 26.77
C LEU A 284 -15.56 5.29 27.61
N GLY A 285 -16.84 5.03 27.29
CA GLY A 285 -17.98 5.57 28.03
C GLY A 285 -17.97 7.10 28.10
N SER A 286 -18.38 7.66 29.23
CA SER A 286 -18.37 9.12 29.47
C SER A 286 -17.09 9.61 30.18
N ALA A 287 -15.95 8.96 29.96
CA ALA A 287 -14.68 9.39 30.55
C ALA A 287 -14.18 10.68 29.87
N ASN A 288 -13.75 11.66 30.69
CA ASN A 288 -13.21 12.93 30.19
C ASN A 288 -11.70 12.87 29.88
N ALA A 289 -11.03 11.81 30.34
CA ALA A 289 -9.64 11.48 30.06
C ALA A 289 -9.47 9.97 30.25
N VAL A 290 -8.64 9.35 29.42
CA VAL A 290 -8.25 7.94 29.51
C VAL A 290 -6.74 7.85 29.28
N HIS A 291 -6.10 6.90 29.94
CA HIS A 291 -4.69 6.58 29.71
C HIS A 291 -4.49 5.08 29.50
N ILE A 292 -3.43 4.73 28.76
CA ILE A 292 -2.99 3.36 28.53
C ILE A 292 -1.65 3.18 29.21
N SER A 293 -1.54 2.17 30.07
CA SER A 293 -0.28 1.81 30.72
C SER A 293 0.01 0.32 30.62
N TYR A 294 1.29 -0.05 30.59
CA TYR A 294 1.74 -1.44 30.52
C TYR A 294 3.18 -1.55 31.00
N ASP A 295 3.53 -2.72 31.51
CA ASP A 295 4.90 -3.08 31.85
C ASP A 295 5.52 -3.81 30.65
N TYR A 296 6.78 -3.51 30.30
CA TYR A 296 7.46 -4.12 29.15
C TYR A 296 8.94 -4.42 29.38
N ILE A 297 9.46 -5.36 28.61
CA ILE A 297 10.89 -5.60 28.40
C ILE A 297 11.16 -5.52 26.90
N LEU A 298 12.08 -4.63 26.51
CA LEU A 298 12.65 -4.59 25.16
C LEU A 298 14.12 -5.04 25.24
N ARG A 299 14.52 -5.93 24.34
CA ARG A 299 15.90 -6.43 24.21
C ARG A 299 16.32 -6.48 22.74
N TYR A 300 17.59 -6.20 22.48
CA TYR A 300 18.18 -6.14 21.14
C TYR A 300 17.44 -5.15 20.24
N ASN A 301 17.30 -3.89 20.68
CA ASN A 301 16.67 -2.88 19.85
C ASN A 301 17.48 -2.69 18.54
N ARG A 302 16.78 -2.52 17.42
CA ARG A 302 17.33 -2.32 16.07
C ARG A 302 16.84 -1.04 15.41
N GLY A 303 15.87 -0.37 16.03
CA GLY A 303 15.31 0.91 15.62
C GLY A 303 14.01 1.11 16.41
N ASP A 304 13.86 2.28 17.03
CA ASP A 304 12.74 2.57 17.94
C ASP A 304 11.38 2.39 17.23
N GLU A 305 11.33 2.69 15.93
CA GLU A 305 10.17 2.52 15.05
C GLU A 305 9.68 1.06 14.93
N ASN A 306 10.48 0.07 15.31
CA ASN A 306 10.12 -1.34 15.23
C ASN A 306 9.21 -1.83 16.37
N GLN A 307 8.93 -1.00 17.39
CA GLN A 307 7.97 -1.30 18.46
C GLN A 307 7.05 -0.10 18.67
N LYS A 308 5.73 -0.27 18.47
CA LYS A 308 4.76 0.83 18.64
C LYS A 308 3.57 0.41 19.49
N LEU A 309 3.15 1.28 20.42
CA LEU A 309 1.79 1.29 20.95
C LEU A 309 0.93 2.16 20.04
N LEU A 310 -0.16 1.59 19.54
CA LEU A 310 -1.10 2.24 18.63
C LEU A 310 -2.51 2.24 19.23
N VAL A 311 -3.33 3.21 18.83
CA VAL A 311 -4.76 3.27 19.12
C VAL A 311 -5.55 3.68 17.89
N ILE A 312 -6.78 3.21 17.75
CA ILE A 312 -7.70 3.61 16.69
C ILE A 312 -9.15 3.65 17.19
N ASP A 313 -9.97 4.48 16.54
CA ASP A 313 -11.43 4.39 16.60
C ASP A 313 -11.88 3.04 16.02
N ASN A 314 -12.70 2.27 16.75
CA ASN A 314 -13.11 0.94 16.31
C ASN A 314 -13.93 0.97 15.01
N SER A 315 -14.57 2.09 14.64
CA SER A 315 -15.24 2.21 13.33
C SER A 315 -14.29 2.22 12.13
N ASN A 316 -13.01 2.48 12.37
CA ASN A 316 -11.96 2.62 11.35
C ASN A 316 -10.96 1.46 11.38
N TYR A 317 -11.26 0.40 12.15
CA TYR A 317 -10.47 -0.80 12.24
C TYR A 317 -10.93 -1.84 11.22
N ASP A 318 -10.04 -2.22 10.32
CA ASP A 318 -10.16 -3.39 9.46
C ASP A 318 -8.98 -4.35 9.74
N ALA A 319 -9.28 -5.63 9.99
CA ALA A 319 -8.25 -6.64 10.23
C ALA A 319 -7.60 -7.13 8.92
N GLU A 320 -8.31 -7.09 7.78
CA GLU A 320 -7.77 -7.45 6.47
C GLU A 320 -6.77 -6.41 5.95
N THR A 321 -6.99 -5.13 6.27
CA THR A 321 -6.14 -4.00 5.83
C THR A 321 -5.42 -3.31 6.99
N ILE A 322 -4.88 -4.11 7.91
CA ILE A 322 -4.31 -3.69 9.21
C ILE A 322 -3.21 -2.61 9.12
N GLU A 323 -2.41 -2.58 8.05
CA GLU A 323 -1.36 -1.57 7.83
C GLU A 323 -1.90 -0.28 7.20
N GLN A 324 -3.07 -0.33 6.57
CA GLN A 324 -3.75 0.81 5.97
C GLN A 324 -4.77 1.47 6.92
N ASN A 325 -5.03 0.87 8.08
CA ASN A 325 -5.78 1.47 9.18
C ASN A 325 -5.09 2.76 9.66
N ASN A 326 -5.89 3.81 9.92
CA ASN A 326 -5.41 5.11 10.37
C ASN A 326 -5.06 5.12 11.88
N TRP A 327 -4.06 4.32 12.27
CA TRP A 327 -3.59 4.18 13.63
C TRP A 327 -2.93 5.45 14.15
N THR A 328 -3.37 5.95 15.31
CA THR A 328 -2.63 6.95 16.07
C THR A 328 -1.52 6.26 16.86
N THR A 329 -0.27 6.65 16.64
CA THR A 329 0.87 6.17 17.44
C THR A 329 0.92 6.91 18.77
N LEU A 330 0.93 6.18 19.88
CA LEU A 330 1.01 6.73 21.24
C LEU A 330 2.41 6.60 21.83
N VAL A 331 3.11 5.51 21.53
CA VAL A 331 4.50 5.28 21.93
C VAL A 331 5.24 4.68 20.73
N SER A 332 6.30 5.35 20.28
CA SER A 332 7.23 4.91 19.22
C SER A 332 8.66 4.71 19.74
N LYS A 333 8.87 4.79 21.06
CA LYS A 333 10.18 4.65 21.69
C LYS A 333 10.06 3.97 23.04
N HIS A 334 10.87 2.93 23.22
CA HIS A 334 10.93 2.12 24.44
C HIS A 334 12.36 2.07 24.95
N THR A 335 12.54 1.98 26.27
CA THR A 335 13.88 1.83 26.85
C THR A 335 14.32 0.38 26.76
N GLU A 336 15.44 0.09 26.10
CA GLU A 336 16.00 -1.27 26.09
C GLU A 336 16.47 -1.65 27.51
N GLY A 337 15.94 -2.75 28.04
CA GLY A 337 16.33 -3.30 29.34
C GLY A 337 17.68 -4.03 29.27
N SER A 338 18.30 -4.30 30.42
CA SER A 338 19.58 -5.05 30.47
C SER A 338 19.43 -6.56 30.65
N ASN A 339 18.23 -7.02 31.02
CA ASN A 339 17.91 -8.40 31.39
C ASN A 339 16.42 -8.70 31.09
N TYR A 340 15.98 -9.91 31.43
CA TYR A 340 14.60 -10.41 31.23
C TYR A 340 13.75 -10.44 32.52
N THR A 341 14.12 -9.65 33.54
CA THR A 341 13.39 -9.61 34.83
C THR A 341 12.93 -8.20 35.21
N ASP A 342 13.65 -7.17 34.77
CA ASP A 342 13.43 -5.79 35.15
C ASP A 342 12.55 -5.10 34.11
N PHE A 343 11.24 -5.12 34.34
CA PHE A 343 10.26 -4.48 33.47
C PHE A 343 10.35 -2.95 33.58
N SER A 344 10.43 -2.29 32.44
CA SER A 344 10.14 -0.86 32.29
C SER A 344 8.63 -0.65 32.27
N LYS A 345 8.16 0.58 32.48
CA LYS A 345 6.74 0.93 32.40
C LYS A 345 6.49 2.05 31.40
N ALA A 346 5.45 1.91 30.60
CA ALA A 346 4.87 2.97 29.79
C ALA A 346 3.53 3.40 30.39
N ASP A 347 3.22 4.69 30.31
CA ASP A 347 1.96 5.27 30.75
C ASP A 347 1.69 6.54 29.91
N VAL A 348 0.67 6.52 29.06
CA VAL A 348 0.40 7.55 28.03
C VAL A 348 -1.08 7.86 27.92
N ASN A 349 -1.41 9.13 27.71
CA ASN A 349 -2.81 9.56 27.51
C ASN A 349 -3.35 9.09 26.16
N VAL A 350 -4.62 8.68 26.14
CA VAL A 350 -5.39 8.48 24.90
C VAL A 350 -5.78 9.86 24.34
N PRO A 351 -5.71 10.09 23.02
CA PRO A 351 -6.10 11.34 22.39
C PRO A 351 -7.56 11.73 22.70
N SER A 352 -7.83 13.01 22.94
CA SER A 352 -9.13 13.48 23.43
C SER A 352 -10.26 13.32 22.40
N GLU A 353 -9.93 13.27 21.11
CA GLU A 353 -10.84 12.99 19.99
C GLU A 353 -11.40 11.55 19.97
N LEU A 354 -10.87 10.66 20.81
CA LEU A 354 -11.40 9.31 21.02
C LEU A 354 -12.32 9.21 22.24
N MET A 355 -12.44 10.25 23.07
CA MET A 355 -13.33 10.21 24.24
C MET A 355 -14.80 10.07 23.79
N GLY A 356 -15.58 9.26 24.51
CA GLY A 356 -16.95 8.92 24.10
C GLY A 356 -17.06 7.79 23.06
N LYS A 357 -15.94 7.32 22.49
CA LYS A 357 -15.94 6.28 21.44
C LYS A 357 -15.64 4.89 21.98
N THR A 358 -15.77 3.91 21.09
CA THR A 358 -15.16 2.58 21.24
C THR A 358 -13.84 2.56 20.48
N ILE A 359 -12.76 2.15 21.14
CA ILE A 359 -11.42 2.10 20.55
C ILE A 359 -10.91 0.67 20.41
N ARG A 360 -9.82 0.49 19.65
CA ARG A 360 -8.90 -0.64 19.81
C ARG A 360 -7.49 -0.15 20.08
N VAL A 361 -6.73 -0.95 20.82
CA VAL A 361 -5.32 -0.75 21.15
C VAL A 361 -4.52 -1.85 20.47
N ALA A 362 -3.39 -1.51 19.85
CA ALA A 362 -2.50 -2.50 19.24
C ALA A 362 -1.04 -2.34 19.67
N LEU A 363 -0.37 -3.46 19.87
CA LEU A 363 1.09 -3.55 19.96
C LEU A 363 1.62 -3.98 18.59
N ARG A 364 2.35 -3.12 17.90
CA ARG A 364 2.98 -3.42 16.59
C ARG A 364 4.45 -3.72 16.76
N HIS A 365 4.90 -4.83 16.20
CA HIS A 365 6.31 -5.21 16.07
C HIS A 365 6.69 -5.36 14.58
N SER A 366 7.93 -5.00 14.22
CA SER A 366 8.50 -5.30 12.90
C SER A 366 9.96 -5.78 12.99
N ALA A 367 10.38 -6.53 11.97
CA ALA A 367 11.76 -7.01 11.79
C ALA A 367 12.10 -7.20 10.31
N THR A 368 13.40 -7.33 10.02
CA THR A 368 13.93 -7.76 8.72
C THR A 368 14.45 -9.19 8.77
N ASP A 369 14.91 -9.71 7.63
CA ASP A 369 15.61 -11.00 7.51
C ASP A 369 16.97 -11.05 8.24
N THR A 370 17.48 -9.88 8.63
CA THR A 370 18.82 -9.66 9.18
C THR A 370 18.79 -9.11 10.60
N GLU A 371 17.71 -8.43 11.01
CA GLU A 371 17.60 -7.72 12.27
C GLU A 371 16.21 -7.89 12.92
N SER A 372 16.17 -8.37 14.17
CA SER A 372 14.96 -8.48 14.98
C SER A 372 15.26 -8.14 16.45
N SER A 373 14.25 -7.59 17.13
CA SER A 373 14.26 -7.39 18.58
C SER A 373 13.46 -8.48 19.30
N THR A 374 13.48 -8.47 20.63
CA THR A 374 12.55 -9.21 21.48
C THR A 374 11.77 -8.23 22.33
N TRP A 375 10.44 -8.30 22.27
CA TRP A 375 9.54 -7.44 23.05
C TRP A 375 8.56 -8.30 23.85
N GLU A 376 8.49 -8.06 25.15
CA GLU A 376 7.55 -8.68 26.09
C GLU A 376 6.71 -7.59 26.76
N VAL A 377 5.40 -7.81 26.90
CA VAL A 377 4.44 -6.87 27.49
C VAL A 377 3.50 -7.58 28.46
N LYS A 378 3.20 -6.96 29.60
CA LYS A 378 2.20 -7.44 30.57
C LYS A 378 1.45 -6.28 31.24
N ASN A 379 0.35 -6.60 31.92
CA ASN A 379 -0.47 -5.64 32.67
C ASN A 379 -0.97 -4.45 31.83
N LEU A 380 -1.32 -4.69 30.55
CA LEU A 380 -1.84 -3.65 29.68
C LEU A 380 -3.23 -3.22 30.17
N THR A 381 -3.29 -1.97 30.62
CA THR A 381 -4.46 -1.36 31.24
C THR A 381 -4.92 -0.17 30.41
N VAL A 382 -6.22 -0.08 30.15
CA VAL A 382 -6.90 1.11 29.62
C VAL A 382 -7.81 1.61 30.74
N ALA A 383 -7.51 2.78 31.32
CA ALA A 383 -8.19 3.28 32.52
C ALA A 383 -8.58 4.75 32.43
N ALA A 384 -9.62 5.13 33.17
CA ALA A 384 -10.07 6.51 33.31
C ALA A 384 -9.06 7.38 34.08
N GLY A 385 -8.81 8.58 33.58
CA GLY A 385 -7.86 9.54 34.17
C GLY A 385 -6.72 9.89 33.22
N THR A 386 -5.68 10.51 33.78
CA THR A 386 -4.49 10.98 33.06
C THR A 386 -3.25 10.20 33.48
N ALA A 387 -2.37 9.92 32.54
CA ALA A 387 -1.09 9.25 32.76
C ALA A 387 -0.26 9.90 33.88
N SER A 388 0.32 9.09 34.76
CA SER A 388 0.97 9.53 36.01
C SER A 388 2.33 10.21 35.81
N GLY A 389 2.77 10.38 34.56
CA GLY A 389 4.06 10.99 34.19
C GLY A 389 3.98 12.29 33.36
N GLY A 390 2.79 12.73 32.95
CA GLY A 390 2.61 14.02 32.27
C GLY A 390 3.25 14.16 30.87
N THR A 391 3.72 13.08 30.25
CA THR A 391 4.21 13.09 28.86
C THR A 391 3.04 13.03 27.88
N THR A 392 2.75 14.15 27.21
CA THR A 392 2.06 14.14 25.91
C THR A 392 2.89 13.37 24.89
N PRO A 393 2.28 12.72 23.87
CA PRO A 393 3.02 11.89 22.90
C PRO A 393 4.16 12.64 22.22
N ASP A 394 5.28 11.96 22.04
CA ASP A 394 6.39 12.38 21.18
C ASP A 394 6.06 11.95 19.73
N PRO A 395 5.89 12.87 18.77
CA PRO A 395 5.79 12.53 17.35
C PRO A 395 7.19 12.20 16.81
N GLY A 396 7.72 11.07 17.27
CA GLY A 396 9.05 10.56 16.95
C GLY A 396 9.20 10.27 15.44
N THR A 397 10.22 10.87 14.85
CA THR A 397 10.53 10.89 13.42
C THR A 397 11.04 9.55 12.87
N ASP A 398 10.61 9.20 11.65
CA ASP A 398 11.25 8.22 10.76
C ASP A 398 11.44 8.88 9.36
N PRO A 399 12.63 8.84 8.71
CA PRO A 399 12.90 9.72 7.58
C PRO A 399 12.91 9.04 6.20
N SER A 400 11.77 9.05 5.48
CA SER A 400 11.80 9.13 4.00
C SER A 400 10.45 9.54 3.33
N VAL A 401 10.51 10.70 2.66
CA VAL A 401 9.81 11.06 1.41
C VAL A 401 8.29 10.77 1.26
N GLY A 402 7.49 11.70 1.78
CA GLY A 402 6.83 12.68 0.90
C GLY A 402 5.93 12.19 -0.25
N ASP A 403 4.85 11.47 0.05
CA ASP A 403 3.56 11.73 -0.59
C ASP A 403 2.42 11.42 0.39
N GLY A 404 1.32 12.19 0.35
CA GLY A 404 0.14 11.95 1.20
C GLY A 404 0.29 12.24 2.70
N ILE A 405 0.93 13.35 3.09
CA ILE A 405 1.05 13.74 4.52
C ILE A 405 -0.35 14.05 5.10
N THR A 406 -0.77 13.29 6.12
CA THR A 406 -1.91 13.58 7.00
C THR A 406 -1.43 14.26 8.27
N ASN A 407 -2.23 15.15 8.86
CA ASN A 407 -1.76 15.97 9.98
C ASN A 407 -2.88 16.53 10.89
N ALA A 408 -2.53 16.86 12.14
CA ALA A 408 -3.40 17.02 13.29
C ALA A 408 -3.62 18.49 13.73
N GLY A 409 -4.21 19.32 12.84
CA GLY A 409 -4.74 20.62 13.25
C GLY A 409 -6.10 20.53 13.97
N TYR A 410 -6.68 21.68 14.29
CA TYR A 410 -8.03 21.74 14.88
C TYR A 410 -9.07 21.12 13.95
N ASN A 411 -9.71 20.06 14.42
CA ASN A 411 -10.76 19.34 13.70
C ASN A 411 -12.09 19.49 14.44
N THR A 412 -13.13 19.93 13.72
CA THR A 412 -14.49 20.11 14.23
C THR A 412 -15.49 19.72 13.15
N ASP A 413 -16.77 19.53 13.51
CA ASP A 413 -17.84 19.30 12.53
C ASP A 413 -17.97 20.45 11.49
N LEU A 414 -17.37 21.61 11.74
CA LEU A 414 -17.41 22.80 10.90
C LEU A 414 -16.12 23.06 10.11
N GLY A 415 -15.04 22.30 10.31
CA GLY A 415 -13.76 22.58 9.65
C GLY A 415 -12.62 21.68 10.09
N VAL A 416 -11.58 21.66 9.26
CA VAL A 416 -10.38 20.80 9.39
C VAL A 416 -9.12 21.67 9.36
N GLY A 417 -8.09 21.29 10.12
CA GLY A 417 -6.89 22.11 10.31
C GLY A 417 -5.58 21.43 9.95
N LEU A 418 -4.54 22.26 9.76
CA LEU A 418 -3.15 21.86 9.58
C LEU A 418 -2.24 22.74 10.44
N VAL A 419 -1.32 22.16 11.23
CA VAL A 419 -0.17 22.90 11.78
C VAL A 419 1.10 22.44 11.09
N SER A 420 1.78 23.35 10.40
CA SER A 420 2.91 23.04 9.51
C SER A 420 4.07 22.33 10.21
N GLU A 421 4.30 22.58 11.52
CA GLU A 421 5.31 21.87 12.30
C GLU A 421 5.08 20.35 12.34
N GLN A 422 3.83 19.96 12.60
CA GLN A 422 3.44 18.56 12.82
C GLN A 422 3.57 17.70 11.54
N LEU A 423 3.82 18.31 10.36
CA LEU A 423 4.15 17.60 9.13
C LEU A 423 5.49 16.81 9.22
N GLY A 424 6.30 17.05 10.24
CA GLY A 424 7.57 16.32 10.47
C GLY A 424 8.65 16.55 9.41
N LEU A 425 8.45 17.52 8.50
CA LEU A 425 9.25 17.68 7.30
C LEU A 425 10.68 18.17 7.60
N ALA A 426 11.64 17.71 6.79
CA ALA A 426 13.02 18.20 6.83
C ALA A 426 13.10 19.69 6.42
N ASN A 427 14.11 20.40 6.93
CA ASN A 427 14.31 21.81 6.60
C ASN A 427 14.55 22.02 5.09
N ALA A 428 13.83 22.97 4.49
CA ALA A 428 13.80 23.27 3.06
C ALA A 428 13.27 22.14 2.15
N ALA A 429 12.59 21.12 2.72
CA ALA A 429 11.86 20.10 1.96
C ALA A 429 10.81 20.75 1.06
N GLU A 430 10.70 20.27 -0.17
CA GLU A 430 9.66 20.68 -1.13
C GLU A 430 8.31 20.08 -0.74
N VAL A 431 7.22 20.82 -0.96
CA VAL A 431 5.86 20.41 -0.59
C VAL A 431 4.96 20.54 -1.82
N THR A 432 4.30 19.45 -2.17
CA THR A 432 3.52 19.27 -3.41
C THR A 432 2.06 18.94 -3.14
N ASN A 433 1.78 18.03 -2.21
CA ASN A 433 0.42 17.70 -1.76
C ASN A 433 0.39 17.37 -0.27
N ILE A 434 -0.67 17.80 0.41
CA ILE A 434 -1.02 17.43 1.79
C ILE A 434 -2.50 17.03 1.77
N THR A 435 -2.86 15.94 2.45
CA THR A 435 -4.25 15.48 2.56
C THR A 435 -4.69 15.58 4.02
N LEU A 436 -5.69 16.41 4.30
CA LEU A 436 -6.23 16.60 5.64
C LEU A 436 -7.11 15.41 6.04
N VAL A 437 -7.38 15.29 7.35
CA VAL A 437 -8.03 14.08 7.93
C VAL A 437 -9.45 13.81 7.42
N ASP A 438 -10.11 14.80 6.80
CA ASP A 438 -11.44 14.67 6.18
C ASP A 438 -11.39 14.35 4.68
N GLY A 439 -10.19 14.11 4.13
CA GLY A 439 -9.93 13.89 2.71
C GLY A 439 -9.71 15.16 1.88
N THR A 440 -9.72 16.35 2.50
CA THR A 440 -9.46 17.62 1.80
C THR A 440 -7.99 17.73 1.38
N THR A 441 -7.75 17.96 0.10
CA THR A 441 -6.40 18.04 -0.46
C THR A 441 -5.93 19.48 -0.60
N LEU A 442 -4.62 19.66 -0.38
CA LEU A 442 -3.90 20.90 -0.44
C LEU A 442 -2.74 20.73 -1.44
N VAL A 443 -2.97 21.06 -2.70
CA VAL A 443 -1.99 20.89 -3.78
C VAL A 443 -1.17 22.18 -3.94
N PHE A 444 0.09 22.10 -3.57
CA PHE A 444 1.08 23.17 -3.62
C PHE A 444 1.83 23.14 -4.97
N GLY A 445 1.71 24.23 -5.74
CA GLY A 445 2.24 24.34 -7.09
C GLY A 445 3.25 25.48 -7.23
N LYS A 446 4.36 25.21 -7.92
CA LYS A 446 5.35 26.23 -8.30
C LYS A 446 4.77 27.33 -9.19
N ASN A 447 3.75 27.03 -10.02
CA ASN A 447 2.98 27.95 -10.87
C ASN A 447 3.82 28.93 -11.72
N GLY A 448 5.02 28.53 -12.13
CA GLY A 448 5.94 29.37 -12.90
C GLY A 448 6.78 30.36 -12.09
N GLY A 449 6.66 30.37 -10.75
CA GLY A 449 7.62 31.04 -9.86
C GLY A 449 9.00 30.40 -9.89
N THR A 450 10.02 31.08 -9.35
CA THR A 450 11.41 30.56 -9.35
C THR A 450 11.59 29.37 -8.40
N ASN A 451 11.02 29.47 -7.20
CA ASN A 451 11.09 28.46 -6.13
C ASN A 451 9.76 27.69 -6.08
N SER A 452 9.83 26.38 -5.83
CA SER A 452 8.66 25.60 -5.41
C SER A 452 8.30 25.88 -3.95
N PRO A 453 7.05 25.65 -3.52
CA PRO A 453 6.67 25.70 -2.11
C PRO A 453 7.50 24.75 -1.23
N LYS A 454 7.89 25.21 -0.04
CA LYS A 454 8.82 24.49 0.85
C LYS A 454 8.50 24.65 2.33
N TYR A 455 8.76 23.61 3.12
CA TYR A 455 8.75 23.68 4.58
C TYR A 455 10.09 24.17 5.13
N TYR A 456 10.08 24.92 6.23
CA TYR A 456 11.29 25.33 6.95
C TYR A 456 11.13 25.16 8.45
N THR A 457 12.11 24.51 9.10
CA THR A 457 12.08 24.25 10.55
C THR A 457 12.33 25.51 11.39
N ILE A 458 13.06 26.50 10.86
CA ILE A 458 13.46 27.71 11.59
C ILE A 458 12.28 28.55 12.10
N ASP A 459 11.20 28.59 11.32
CA ASP A 459 9.95 29.28 11.64
C ASP A 459 8.72 28.37 11.47
N LYS A 460 8.97 27.05 11.42
CA LYS A 460 7.96 25.99 11.41
C LYS A 460 6.87 26.22 10.36
N SER A 461 7.26 26.68 9.17
CA SER A 461 6.34 27.24 8.18
C SER A 461 6.41 26.60 6.80
N LEU A 462 5.25 26.42 6.17
CA LEU A 462 5.10 26.21 4.73
C LEU A 462 5.19 27.55 4.02
N ARG A 463 6.06 27.66 3.01
CA ARG A 463 6.33 28.91 2.29
C ARG A 463 5.75 28.87 0.89
N LEU A 464 4.78 29.75 0.63
CA LEU A 464 4.20 30.00 -0.68
C LEU A 464 4.89 31.23 -1.30
N TYR A 465 5.83 30.98 -2.22
CA TYR A 465 6.67 32.00 -2.83
C TYR A 465 5.94 32.83 -3.90
N ALA A 466 6.64 33.84 -4.42
CA ALA A 466 6.19 34.63 -5.56
C ALA A 466 5.92 33.74 -6.78
N ASN A 467 4.76 33.96 -7.38
CA ASN A 467 4.12 33.19 -8.45
C ASN A 467 3.92 31.70 -8.13
N ASN A 468 3.72 31.32 -6.86
CA ASN A 468 3.24 29.99 -6.47
C ASN A 468 1.71 29.96 -6.31
N LYS A 469 1.16 28.73 -6.30
CA LYS A 469 -0.26 28.41 -6.15
C LYS A 469 -0.47 27.38 -5.03
N LEU A 470 -1.59 27.45 -4.33
CA LEU A 470 -2.14 26.42 -3.45
C LEU A 470 -3.59 26.18 -3.89
N THR A 471 -3.89 24.99 -4.41
CA THR A 471 -5.24 24.54 -4.71
C THR A 471 -5.77 23.74 -3.52
N VAL A 472 -6.85 24.21 -2.90
CA VAL A 472 -7.57 23.48 -1.84
C VAL A 472 -8.80 22.84 -2.46
N THR A 473 -9.00 21.53 -2.28
CA THR A 473 -10.17 20.80 -2.79
C THR A 473 -10.77 19.90 -1.71
N SER A 474 -12.06 20.04 -1.43
CA SER A 474 -12.77 19.37 -0.33
C SER A 474 -14.05 18.67 -0.79
N SER A 475 -14.49 17.65 -0.05
CA SER A 475 -15.79 16.98 -0.28
C SER A 475 -16.99 17.86 0.11
N ARG A 476 -16.78 18.81 1.04
CA ARG A 476 -17.78 19.76 1.55
C ARG A 476 -17.56 21.16 0.97
N PRO A 477 -18.61 21.96 0.71
CA PRO A 477 -18.45 23.34 0.25
C PRO A 477 -17.71 24.22 1.25
N ILE A 478 -16.65 24.88 0.78
CA ILE A 478 -15.79 25.77 1.55
C ILE A 478 -16.56 27.06 1.88
N LYS A 479 -16.53 27.44 3.15
CA LYS A 479 -17.04 28.72 3.67
C LYS A 479 -15.93 29.75 3.81
N SER A 480 -14.75 29.33 4.26
CA SER A 480 -13.54 30.17 4.30
C SER A 480 -12.29 29.33 4.50
N ILE A 481 -11.13 29.85 4.11
CA ILE A 481 -9.82 29.30 4.45
C ILE A 481 -9.05 30.36 5.23
N VAL A 482 -8.57 29.99 6.42
CA VAL A 482 -7.82 30.85 7.34
C VAL A 482 -6.38 30.39 7.37
N PHE A 483 -5.42 31.30 7.29
CA PHE A 483 -3.98 31.02 7.39
C PHE A 483 -3.38 31.86 8.52
N HIS A 484 -2.74 31.20 9.50
CA HIS A 484 -1.90 31.88 10.47
C HIS A 484 -0.47 31.92 9.95
N CYS A 485 0.07 33.13 9.82
CA CYS A 485 1.39 33.34 9.25
C CYS A 485 2.46 33.60 10.32
N VAL A 486 3.73 33.42 9.95
CA VAL A 486 4.87 33.80 10.80
C VAL A 486 4.81 35.30 11.11
N ALA A 487 5.02 35.66 12.37
CA ALA A 487 5.11 37.04 12.83
C ALA A 487 6.22 37.83 12.10
N THR A 488 6.08 39.16 12.10
CA THR A 488 6.99 40.10 11.42
C THR A 488 8.47 39.80 11.72
N SER A 489 9.34 39.90 10.71
CA SER A 489 10.79 39.81 10.92
C SER A 489 11.29 40.89 11.90
N SER A 490 12.48 40.69 12.47
CA SER A 490 13.22 41.72 13.22
C SER A 490 13.53 43.00 12.42
N SER A 491 13.30 42.98 11.10
CA SER A 491 13.43 44.12 10.18
C SER A 491 12.09 44.71 9.72
N GLY A 492 10.97 44.34 10.33
CA GLY A 492 9.64 44.92 10.01
C GLY A 492 8.96 44.32 8.77
N VAL A 493 9.45 43.18 8.25
CA VAL A 493 8.91 42.55 7.04
C VAL A 493 7.80 41.57 7.40
N SER A 494 6.59 41.80 6.89
CA SER A 494 5.46 40.86 6.97
C SER A 494 5.64 39.67 6.02
N TYR A 495 5.12 38.51 6.41
CA TYR A 495 5.11 37.27 5.61
C TYR A 495 3.69 36.73 5.40
N MET A 496 2.73 37.64 5.26
CA MET A 496 1.30 37.37 5.01
C MET A 496 0.94 37.42 3.51
N GLY A 497 1.93 37.15 2.65
CA GLY A 497 1.86 37.45 1.22
C GLY A 497 1.64 38.94 0.92
N ASN A 498 1.57 39.29 -0.37
CA ASN A 498 1.48 40.67 -0.85
C ASN A 498 0.07 41.03 -1.35
N GLU A 499 -0.05 42.14 -2.08
CA GLU A 499 -1.29 42.69 -2.65
C GLU A 499 -1.85 41.89 -3.84
N THR A 500 -1.01 41.11 -4.53
CA THR A 500 -1.42 40.25 -5.68
C THR A 500 -1.81 38.83 -5.25
N LEU A 501 -1.91 38.60 -3.94
CA LEU A 501 -2.40 37.34 -3.37
C LEU A 501 -3.93 37.29 -3.50
N THR A 502 -4.45 36.31 -4.23
CA THR A 502 -5.89 36.12 -4.47
C THR A 502 -6.29 34.66 -4.29
N ALA A 503 -7.59 34.39 -4.10
CA ALA A 503 -8.16 33.06 -4.28
C ALA A 503 -9.20 33.09 -5.39
N THR A 504 -9.20 32.07 -6.26
CA THR A 504 -10.13 31.95 -7.39
C THR A 504 -10.92 30.64 -7.26
N ASP A 505 -12.24 30.67 -7.46
CA ASP A 505 -13.08 29.48 -7.46
C ASP A 505 -13.06 28.76 -8.83
N ALA A 506 -13.63 27.55 -8.90
CA ALA A 506 -13.72 26.76 -10.13
C ALA A 506 -14.58 27.41 -11.24
N ALA A 507 -15.39 28.44 -10.91
CA ALA A 507 -16.15 29.24 -11.87
C ALA A 507 -15.40 30.50 -12.35
N GLY A 508 -14.20 30.76 -11.83
CA GLY A 508 -13.35 31.90 -12.15
C GLY A 508 -13.60 33.15 -11.29
N SER A 509 -14.50 33.12 -10.31
CA SER A 509 -14.71 34.26 -9.41
C SER A 509 -13.50 34.40 -8.50
N THR A 510 -12.94 35.61 -8.42
CA THR A 510 -11.69 35.88 -7.69
C THR A 510 -11.92 36.85 -6.54
N VAL A 511 -11.32 36.54 -5.39
CA VAL A 511 -11.39 37.33 -4.15
C VAL A 511 -9.99 37.67 -3.63
N SER A 512 -9.85 38.84 -3.02
CA SER A 512 -8.68 39.22 -2.22
C SER A 512 -8.89 38.80 -0.76
N PRO A 513 -7.84 38.42 -0.01
CA PRO A 513 -7.97 38.03 1.38
C PRO A 513 -8.19 39.23 2.30
N ALA A 514 -8.92 38.99 3.40
CA ALA A 514 -8.82 39.85 4.58
C ALA A 514 -7.49 39.54 5.31
N LYS A 515 -6.79 40.57 5.77
CA LYS A 515 -5.53 40.44 6.54
C LYS A 515 -5.66 41.13 7.89
N ASP A 516 -5.44 40.38 8.96
CA ASP A 516 -5.23 40.89 10.30
C ASP A 516 -3.73 40.94 10.58
N GLU A 517 -3.11 42.10 10.35
CA GLU A 517 -1.68 42.33 10.55
C GLU A 517 -1.26 42.30 12.04
N THR A 518 -2.21 42.38 12.97
CA THR A 518 -1.92 42.32 14.41
C THR A 518 -1.74 40.87 14.87
N ASN A 519 -2.61 39.98 14.39
CA ASN A 519 -2.61 38.56 14.75
C ASN A 519 -1.98 37.64 13.68
N TYR A 520 -1.46 38.23 12.60
CA TYR A 520 -0.84 37.54 11.46
C TYR A 520 -1.76 36.57 10.72
N VAL A 521 -3.05 36.89 10.63
CA VAL A 521 -4.07 36.02 10.01
C VAL A 521 -4.44 36.51 8.60
N VAL A 522 -4.47 35.58 7.62
CA VAL A 522 -4.94 35.82 6.26
C VAL A 522 -6.16 34.94 6.01
N THR A 523 -7.31 35.54 5.71
CA THR A 523 -8.57 34.81 5.50
C THR A 523 -9.11 35.03 4.09
N PHE A 524 -9.40 33.94 3.39
CA PHE A 524 -10.16 33.94 2.15
C PHE A 524 -11.58 33.46 2.40
N THR A 525 -12.55 34.20 1.88
CA THR A 525 -13.97 33.83 1.88
C THR A 525 -14.43 33.85 0.42
N PRO A 526 -15.07 32.79 -0.11
CA PRO A 526 -15.64 32.81 -1.46
C PRO A 526 -16.57 34.00 -1.69
N ALA A 527 -16.77 34.37 -2.95
CA ALA A 527 -17.68 35.45 -3.31
C ALA A 527 -19.11 35.17 -2.78
N VAL A 528 -19.82 36.22 -2.36
CA VAL A 528 -21.17 36.08 -1.78
C VAL A 528 -22.12 35.44 -2.80
N GLY A 529 -22.69 34.29 -2.43
CA GLY A 529 -23.57 33.50 -3.30
C GLY A 529 -22.88 32.36 -4.06
N THR A 530 -21.54 32.27 -4.02
CA THR A 530 -20.79 31.12 -4.52
C THR A 530 -20.84 29.97 -3.51
N ILE A 531 -21.16 28.77 -4.00
CA ILE A 531 -20.91 27.50 -3.31
C ILE A 531 -19.76 26.83 -4.09
N THR A 532 -18.60 26.63 -3.45
CA THR A 532 -17.44 26.00 -4.11
C THR A 532 -16.80 24.95 -3.20
N ASN A 533 -16.34 23.86 -3.81
CA ASN A 533 -15.55 22.81 -3.20
C ASN A 533 -14.04 22.98 -3.46
N THR A 534 -13.66 23.96 -4.30
CA THR A 534 -12.28 24.22 -4.69
C THR A 534 -11.95 25.71 -4.62
N LEU A 535 -10.77 26.05 -4.10
CA LEU A 535 -10.19 27.39 -4.14
C LEU A 535 -8.71 27.35 -4.56
N ASP A 536 -8.38 28.15 -5.56
CA ASP A 536 -7.05 28.35 -6.10
C ASP A 536 -6.41 29.62 -5.53
N ILE A 537 -5.64 29.48 -4.45
CA ILE A 537 -4.91 30.58 -3.83
C ILE A 537 -3.61 30.82 -4.59
N THR A 538 -3.48 31.97 -5.24
CA THR A 538 -2.32 32.30 -6.09
C THR A 538 -1.62 33.55 -5.60
N ASN A 539 -0.30 33.46 -5.40
CA ASN A 539 0.56 34.59 -5.06
C ASN A 539 1.16 35.18 -6.35
N SER A 540 0.42 35.99 -7.10
CA SER A 540 0.77 36.37 -8.48
C SER A 540 1.95 37.37 -8.62
N HIS A 541 2.77 37.55 -7.58
CA HIS A 541 3.86 38.52 -7.57
C HIS A 541 5.10 37.98 -8.29
N SER A 542 5.95 38.88 -8.78
CA SER A 542 7.11 38.57 -9.64
C SER A 542 8.45 38.52 -8.92
N SER A 543 8.53 38.90 -7.64
CA SER A 543 9.79 38.94 -6.86
C SER A 543 9.66 38.24 -5.52
N ASN A 544 10.72 37.55 -5.09
CA ASN A 544 10.84 36.92 -3.76
C ASN A 544 11.49 37.83 -2.68
N SER A 545 11.78 39.10 -3.00
CA SER A 545 12.32 40.07 -2.05
C SER A 545 11.22 40.77 -1.23
N GLY A 546 11.58 41.31 -0.05
CA GLY A 546 10.76 42.30 0.66
C GLY A 546 9.49 41.83 1.38
N GLY A 547 9.27 40.52 1.56
CA GLY A 547 8.08 40.00 2.27
C GLY A 547 6.98 39.46 1.36
N SER A 548 7.26 39.32 0.06
CA SER A 548 6.30 38.86 -0.94
C SER A 548 5.74 37.44 -0.76
N GLN A 549 6.43 36.58 0.00
CA GLN A 549 6.02 35.20 0.29
C GLN A 549 5.00 35.14 1.43
N MET A 550 4.09 34.16 1.38
CA MET A 550 3.26 33.77 2.53
C MET A 550 3.96 32.66 3.31
N ARG A 551 4.16 32.80 4.62
CA ARG A 551 4.77 31.78 5.49
C ARG A 551 3.74 31.25 6.48
N ILE A 552 3.11 30.14 6.13
CA ILE A 552 1.98 29.53 6.83
C ILE A 552 2.51 28.69 8.00
N VAL A 553 2.16 29.03 9.23
CA VAL A 553 2.42 28.23 10.43
C VAL A 553 1.28 27.24 10.65
N SER A 554 0.04 27.66 10.44
CA SER A 554 -1.14 26.78 10.39
C SER A 554 -2.17 27.29 9.38
N LEU A 555 -3.07 26.41 8.94
CA LEU A 555 -4.27 26.79 8.20
C LEU A 555 -5.50 26.01 8.67
N GLU A 556 -6.67 26.56 8.40
CA GLU A 556 -7.96 25.97 8.70
C GLU A 556 -8.87 26.10 7.46
N VAL A 557 -9.50 25.00 7.05
CA VAL A 557 -10.57 25.01 6.03
C VAL A 557 -11.89 24.86 6.77
N ILE A 558 -12.72 25.91 6.69
CA ILE A 558 -14.02 25.98 7.34
C ILE A 558 -15.08 25.71 6.29
N TYR A 559 -16.02 24.83 6.60
CA TYR A 559 -17.11 24.41 5.71
C TYR A 559 -18.42 25.16 6.00
N ASN A 560 -19.34 25.05 5.04
CA ASN A 560 -20.75 25.41 5.25
C ASN A 560 -21.51 24.30 5.97
#